data_AF-A0A0Q4D066-F1
#
_entry.id   AF-A0A0Q4D066-F1
#
_cell.length_a   1.000
_cell.length_b   1.000
_cell.length_c   1.000
_cell.angle_alpha   90.00
_cell.angle_beta   90.00
_cell.angle_gamma   90.00
#
_symmetry.space_group_name_H-M   'P 1'
#
loop_
_entity.id
_entity.type
_entity.pdbx_description
1 polymer ?
#
loop_
_entity_poly.entity_id
_entity_poly.type
_entity_poly.pdbx_seq_one_letter_code
_entity_poly.pdbx_strand_id
1 'polypeptide(L)'
;MMEYNYFYGAILIDRDYENSKNFISQKMMEKKYLYFHPNIFSLGEPEYPYYYENILISFGRTAKYFCDDVYELKAFLREFEDILSNLDFETAQIKVEASYAEYKLFWINKQKLRSSDRDSLHDTFNEEQIRYYETENLYFGFGEVDLFSGYVDKYEEEKLLDFDRKYPGFIYP
;
A
#
# COMPACT_ATOMS: atom_id res chain seq x y z
N MET A 1 -6.72 1.76 28.01
CA MET A 1 -7.63 1.78 26.85
C MET A 1 -6.96 0.88 25.82
N MET A 2 -7.65 -0.08 25.20
CA MET A 2 -6.96 -1.13 24.42
C MET A 2 -6.30 -0.56 23.17
N GLU A 3 -4.97 -0.63 23.13
CA GLU A 3 -4.05 -0.13 22.08
C GLU A 3 -3.84 -1.18 20.97
N TYR A 4 -4.92 -1.84 20.54
CA TYR A 4 -4.82 -2.84 19.48
C TYR A 4 -5.04 -2.16 18.15
N ASN A 5 -3.95 -1.75 17.52
CA ASN A 5 -3.95 -1.31 16.15
C ASN A 5 -3.57 -2.51 15.27
N TYR A 6 -4.10 -2.56 14.06
CA TYR A 6 -3.65 -3.51 13.06
C TYR A 6 -3.68 -2.88 11.69
N PHE A 7 -2.84 -3.43 10.83
CA PHE A 7 -2.90 -3.15 9.41
C PHE A 7 -2.84 -4.45 8.64
N TYR A 8 -3.48 -4.44 7.48
CA TYR A 8 -3.43 -5.53 6.54
C TYR A 8 -3.54 -4.96 5.14
N GLY A 9 -3.08 -5.72 4.17
CA GLY A 9 -2.99 -5.22 2.81
C GLY A 9 -2.73 -6.33 1.82
N ALA A 10 -2.63 -5.92 0.57
CA ALA A 10 -2.23 -6.80 -0.51
C ALA A 10 -1.44 -6.03 -1.56
N ILE A 11 -0.56 -6.76 -2.24
CA ILE A 11 0.29 -6.29 -3.34
C ILE A 11 -0.01 -7.19 -4.53
N LEU A 12 -0.41 -6.61 -5.65
CA LEU A 12 -0.54 -7.32 -6.91
C LEU A 12 0.81 -7.30 -7.64
N ILE A 13 1.34 -8.48 -7.94
CA ILE A 13 2.59 -8.70 -8.65
C ILE A 13 2.27 -9.08 -10.09
N ASP A 14 2.99 -8.47 -11.06
CA ASP A 14 2.84 -8.75 -12.50
C ASP A 14 3.38 -10.13 -12.86
N ARG A 15 4.68 -10.26 -13.13
CA ARG A 15 5.27 -11.51 -13.63
C ARG A 15 6.47 -11.99 -12.84
N ASP A 16 7.25 -11.08 -12.26
CA ASP A 16 8.50 -11.44 -11.60
C ASP A 16 8.29 -11.82 -10.12
N TYR A 17 7.56 -12.92 -9.93
CA TYR A 17 7.24 -13.45 -8.61
C TYR A 17 8.46 -13.98 -7.87
N GLU A 18 9.35 -14.71 -8.55
CA GLU A 18 10.50 -15.33 -7.88
C GLU A 18 11.45 -14.28 -7.29
N ASN A 19 11.73 -13.19 -8.03
CA ASN A 19 12.54 -12.11 -7.47
C ASN A 19 11.80 -11.35 -6.36
N SER A 20 10.50 -11.12 -6.52
CA SER A 20 9.65 -10.48 -5.50
C SER A 20 9.64 -11.29 -4.19
N LYS A 21 9.43 -12.60 -4.29
CA LYS A 21 9.47 -13.58 -3.19
C LYS A 21 10.86 -13.64 -2.56
N ASN A 22 11.91 -13.65 -3.36
CA ASN A 22 13.28 -13.68 -2.87
C ASN A 22 13.64 -12.40 -2.09
N PHE A 23 13.22 -11.24 -2.57
CA PHE A 23 13.37 -9.99 -1.83
C PHE A 23 12.67 -10.08 -0.47
N ILE A 24 11.40 -10.48 -0.43
CA ILE A 24 10.63 -10.54 0.81
C ILE A 24 11.24 -11.53 1.79
N SER A 25 11.53 -12.76 1.34
CA SER A 25 11.98 -13.83 2.23
C SER A 25 13.44 -13.70 2.69
N GLN A 26 14.32 -13.09 1.89
CA GLN A 26 15.76 -13.07 2.18
C GLN A 26 16.30 -11.66 2.43
N LYS A 27 16.00 -10.70 1.55
CA LYS A 27 16.66 -9.38 1.58
C LYS A 27 16.03 -8.41 2.57
N MET A 28 14.73 -8.49 2.81
CA MET A 28 14.04 -7.63 3.78
C MET A 28 14.61 -7.76 5.21
N MET A 29 15.15 -8.92 5.58
CA MET A 29 15.79 -9.11 6.89
C MET A 29 17.03 -8.22 7.08
N GLU A 30 17.74 -7.90 5.99
CA GLU A 30 18.93 -7.05 6.01
C GLU A 30 18.59 -5.56 6.16
N LYS A 31 17.40 -5.17 5.69
CA LYS A 31 16.89 -3.79 5.71
C LYS A 31 16.53 -3.30 7.12
N LYS A 32 16.24 -4.21 8.05
CA LYS A 32 15.86 -3.90 9.44
C LYS A 32 14.67 -2.96 9.55
N TYR A 33 13.66 -3.16 8.70
CA TYR A 33 12.39 -2.43 8.79
C TYR A 33 11.75 -2.59 10.17
N LEU A 34 11.19 -1.50 10.68
CA LEU A 34 10.51 -1.44 11.97
C LEU A 34 9.10 -2.03 11.88
N TYR A 35 8.38 -1.77 10.79
CA TYR A 35 6.96 -2.12 10.67
C TYR A 35 6.74 -3.43 9.90
N PHE A 36 7.58 -3.72 8.91
CA PHE A 36 7.39 -4.84 7.99
C PHE A 36 8.43 -5.94 8.19
N HIS A 37 8.00 -7.06 8.78
CA HIS A 37 8.83 -8.26 8.89
C HIS A 37 8.42 -9.28 7.81
N PRO A 38 9.34 -9.99 7.13
CA PRO A 38 9.02 -10.95 6.07
C PRO A 38 7.88 -11.93 6.38
N ASN A 39 7.88 -12.46 7.60
CA ASN A 39 6.88 -13.44 8.05
C ASN A 39 5.43 -12.93 8.11
N ILE A 40 5.17 -11.63 7.93
CA ILE A 40 3.79 -11.11 7.87
C ILE A 40 3.19 -11.24 6.46
N PHE A 41 4.00 -11.55 5.45
CA PHE A 41 3.59 -11.69 4.07
C PHE A 41 3.24 -13.15 3.76
N SER A 42 2.06 -13.34 3.18
CA SER A 42 1.61 -14.60 2.62
C SER A 42 2.13 -14.74 1.20
N LEU A 43 3.32 -15.33 1.06
CA LEU A 43 3.97 -15.49 -0.23
C LEU A 43 3.33 -16.56 -1.12
N GLY A 44 2.42 -17.39 -0.60
CA GLY A 44 1.80 -18.47 -1.36
C GLY A 44 2.75 -19.63 -1.69
N GLU A 45 2.24 -20.60 -2.44
CA GLU A 45 2.98 -21.78 -2.90
C GLU A 45 3.75 -21.47 -4.20
N PRO A 46 4.90 -22.13 -4.45
CA PRO A 46 5.72 -21.93 -5.65
C PRO A 46 5.12 -22.52 -6.93
N GLU A 47 4.07 -23.32 -6.83
CA GLU A 47 3.43 -23.94 -8.00
C GLU A 47 2.59 -22.90 -8.73
N TYR A 48 2.93 -22.60 -10.00
CA TYR A 48 2.13 -21.75 -10.88
C TYR A 48 0.92 -22.54 -11.38
N PRO A 49 -0.29 -22.35 -10.84
CA PRO A 49 -1.45 -23.08 -11.31
C PRO A 49 -1.79 -22.53 -12.70
N TYR A 50 -2.18 -23.41 -13.63
CA TYR A 50 -2.42 -23.07 -15.03
C TYR A 50 -3.40 -21.89 -15.25
N TYR A 51 -4.26 -21.60 -14.27
CA TYR A 51 -5.30 -20.58 -14.35
C TYR A 51 -4.94 -19.24 -13.67
N TYR A 52 -3.74 -19.08 -13.13
CA TYR A 52 -3.38 -17.87 -12.39
C TYR A 52 -2.68 -16.88 -13.35
N GLU A 53 -3.14 -15.63 -13.35
CA GLU A 53 -2.52 -14.54 -14.13
C GLU A 53 -1.47 -13.83 -13.27
N ASN A 54 -1.92 -12.91 -12.41
CA ASN A 54 -1.11 -12.14 -11.49
C ASN A 54 -1.07 -12.80 -10.09
N ILE A 55 0.00 -12.56 -9.35
CA ILE A 55 0.13 -13.08 -7.98
C ILE A 55 -0.26 -12.01 -6.98
N LEU A 56 -1.06 -12.41 -6.00
CA LEU A 56 -1.49 -11.56 -4.90
C LEU A 56 -0.71 -11.92 -3.63
N ILE A 57 0.12 -10.99 -3.14
CA ILE A 57 0.78 -11.13 -1.85
C ILE A 57 -0.04 -10.38 -0.81
N SER A 58 -0.74 -11.10 0.05
CA SER A 58 -1.43 -10.51 1.21
C SER A 58 -0.49 -10.40 2.41
N PHE A 59 -0.74 -9.45 3.30
CA PHE A 59 0.01 -9.30 4.53
C PHE A 59 -0.82 -8.68 5.64
N GLY A 60 -0.41 -8.86 6.89
CA GLY A 60 -1.04 -8.18 8.01
C GLY A 60 -0.38 -8.43 9.35
N ARG A 61 -0.59 -7.50 10.27
CA ARG A 61 0.00 -7.56 11.61
C ARG A 61 -0.77 -6.69 12.61
N THR A 62 -0.77 -7.11 13.87
CA THR A 62 -1.15 -6.26 15.00
C THR A 62 0.07 -5.50 15.54
N ALA A 63 -0.13 -4.24 15.88
CA ALA A 63 0.90 -3.36 16.43
C ALA A 63 0.35 -2.60 17.65
N LYS A 64 1.20 -2.44 18.66
CA LYS A 64 0.94 -1.50 19.77
C LYS A 64 1.50 -0.15 19.35
N TYR A 65 0.74 0.94 19.56
CA TYR A 65 1.20 2.31 19.27
C TYR A 65 1.68 2.46 17.82
N PHE A 66 0.75 2.37 16.86
CA PHE A 66 1.08 2.26 15.44
C PHE A 66 0.93 3.61 14.75
N CYS A 67 2.03 4.25 14.35
CA CYS A 67 1.98 5.57 13.71
C CYS A 67 1.28 6.58 14.62
N ASP A 68 1.76 6.72 15.85
CA ASP A 68 1.16 7.65 16.82
C ASP A 68 1.45 9.11 16.44
N ASP A 69 2.46 9.37 15.61
CA ASP A 69 2.82 10.69 15.10
C ASP A 69 3.21 10.72 13.60
N VAL A 70 3.44 11.92 13.07
CA VAL A 70 3.80 12.16 11.66
C VAL A 70 5.13 11.52 11.27
N TYR A 71 6.10 11.45 12.20
CA TYR A 71 7.40 10.87 11.91
C TYR A 71 7.28 9.35 11.73
N GLU A 72 6.55 8.69 12.62
CA GLU A 72 6.25 7.25 12.52
C GLU A 72 5.44 6.92 11.27
N LEU A 73 4.41 7.71 10.94
CA LEU A 73 3.66 7.52 9.70
C LEU A 73 4.56 7.63 8.48
N LYS A 74 5.46 8.63 8.45
CA LYS A 74 6.42 8.78 7.33
C LYS A 74 7.40 7.63 7.26
N ALA A 75 7.86 7.12 8.39
CA ALA A 75 8.73 5.95 8.43
C ALA A 75 7.99 4.71 7.88
N PHE A 76 6.74 4.50 8.29
CA PHE A 76 5.88 3.43 7.77
C PHE A 76 5.71 3.51 6.25
N LEU A 77 5.34 4.68 5.72
CA LEU A 77 5.16 4.88 4.27
C LEU A 77 6.47 4.63 3.51
N ARG A 78 7.60 5.14 4.00
CA ARG A 78 8.91 4.94 3.38
C ARG A 78 9.37 3.48 3.38
N GLU A 79 9.14 2.76 4.47
CA GLU A 79 9.47 1.33 4.52
C GLU A 79 8.63 0.55 3.51
N PHE A 80 7.33 0.85 3.43
CA PHE A 80 6.46 0.19 2.47
C PHE A 80 6.84 0.51 1.03
N GLU A 81 7.17 1.76 0.71
CA GLU A 81 7.59 2.15 -0.62
C GLU A 81 8.97 1.60 -1.01
N ASP A 82 9.91 1.48 -0.06
CA ASP A 82 11.16 0.77 -0.31
C ASP A 82 10.88 -0.71 -0.62
N ILE A 83 9.95 -1.36 0.10
CA ILE A 83 9.51 -2.73 -0.26
C ILE A 83 8.97 -2.74 -1.68
N LEU A 84 7.97 -1.91 -2.00
CA LEU A 84 7.35 -1.84 -3.32
C LEU A 84 8.37 -1.59 -4.44
N SER A 85 9.37 -0.73 -4.22
CA SER A 85 10.43 -0.45 -5.21
C SER A 85 11.32 -1.64 -5.55
N ASN A 86 11.32 -2.69 -4.72
CA ASN A 86 12.06 -3.93 -4.93
C ASN A 86 11.16 -5.08 -5.42
N LEU A 87 9.87 -4.81 -5.67
CA LEU A 87 8.90 -5.78 -6.19
C LEU A 87 8.46 -5.40 -7.60
N ASP A 88 8.06 -6.40 -8.38
CA ASP A 88 7.44 -6.21 -9.69
C ASP A 88 5.94 -5.92 -9.57
N PHE A 89 5.58 -4.95 -8.72
CA PHE A 89 4.20 -4.69 -8.36
C PHE A 89 3.48 -3.78 -9.36
N GLU A 90 2.17 -3.99 -9.50
CA GLU A 90 1.27 -3.12 -10.28
C GLU A 90 0.51 -2.18 -9.35
N THR A 91 -0.16 -2.74 -8.35
CA THR A 91 -0.96 -2.01 -7.36
C THR A 91 -0.73 -2.58 -5.98
N ALA A 92 -0.92 -1.77 -4.95
CA ALA A 92 -0.92 -2.22 -3.58
C ALA A 92 -1.94 -1.44 -2.76
N GLN A 93 -2.43 -2.05 -1.69
CA GLN A 93 -3.30 -1.39 -0.73
C GLN A 93 -2.96 -1.77 0.70
N ILE A 94 -3.19 -0.85 1.63
CA ILE A 94 -3.14 -1.07 3.07
C ILE A 94 -4.38 -0.49 3.71
N LYS A 95 -5.06 -1.30 4.53
CA LYS A 95 -6.08 -0.87 5.47
C LYS A 95 -5.48 -0.82 6.86
N VAL A 96 -5.60 0.33 7.51
CA VAL A 96 -5.16 0.57 8.88
C VAL A 96 -6.41 0.74 9.73
N GLU A 97 -6.48 -0.05 10.81
CA GLU A 97 -7.50 0.07 11.83
C GLU A 97 -6.81 0.30 13.17
N ALA A 98 -6.90 1.53 13.65
CA ALA A 98 -6.34 1.99 14.91
C ALA A 98 -7.43 2.59 15.79
N SER A 99 -7.22 2.60 17.10
CA SER A 99 -8.22 3.10 18.05
C SER A 99 -8.60 4.58 17.85
N TYR A 100 -7.76 5.34 17.16
CA TYR A 100 -7.95 6.77 16.87
C TYR A 100 -8.14 7.05 15.38
N ALA A 101 -8.14 6.02 14.53
CA ALA A 101 -8.23 6.22 13.10
C ALA A 101 -8.46 4.95 12.27
N GLU A 102 -9.16 5.14 11.17
CA GLU A 102 -9.29 4.15 10.11
C GLU A 102 -8.89 4.80 8.78
N TYR A 103 -7.90 4.22 8.10
CA TYR A 103 -7.43 4.73 6.81
C TYR A 103 -7.29 3.58 5.81
N LYS A 104 -7.68 3.82 4.55
CA LYS A 104 -7.36 2.96 3.41
C LYS A 104 -6.40 3.72 2.51
N LEU A 105 -5.26 3.11 2.24
CA LEU A 105 -4.16 3.66 1.47
C LEU A 105 -3.94 2.81 0.23
N PHE A 106 -3.64 3.44 -0.90
CA PHE A 106 -3.32 2.75 -2.15
C PHE A 106 -2.01 3.24 -2.74
N TRP A 107 -1.37 2.37 -3.52
CA TRP A 107 -0.22 2.66 -4.38
C TRP A 107 -0.47 2.07 -5.77
N ILE A 108 -0.16 2.84 -6.81
CA ILE A 108 -0.25 2.41 -8.20
C ILE A 108 1.08 2.70 -8.90
N ASN A 109 1.66 1.69 -9.54
CA ASN A 109 2.93 1.80 -10.25
C ASN A 109 2.75 2.38 -11.65
N LYS A 110 3.23 3.60 -11.87
CA LYS A 110 3.09 4.34 -13.14
C LYS A 110 3.83 3.68 -14.31
N GLN A 111 4.82 2.84 -14.02
CA GLN A 111 5.59 2.12 -15.04
C GLN A 111 4.85 0.89 -15.58
N LYS A 112 3.85 0.40 -14.85
CA LYS A 112 3.00 -0.73 -15.24
C LYS A 112 1.74 -0.30 -15.99
N LEU A 113 1.33 0.95 -15.83
CA LEU A 113 0.19 1.52 -16.55
C LEU A 113 0.49 1.67 -18.05
N ARG A 114 -0.46 1.27 -18.90
CA ARG A 114 -0.45 1.68 -20.32
C ARG A 114 -0.87 3.14 -20.40
N SER A 115 -0.49 3.83 -21.49
CA SER A 115 -0.80 5.26 -21.65
C SER A 115 -2.30 5.56 -21.56
N SER A 116 -3.16 4.71 -22.14
CA SER A 116 -4.62 4.82 -22.05
C SER A 116 -5.15 4.72 -20.62
N ASP A 117 -4.51 3.88 -19.81
CA ASP A 117 -4.97 3.58 -18.46
C ASP A 117 -4.62 4.74 -17.53
N ARG A 118 -3.49 5.44 -17.80
CA ARG A 118 -3.07 6.62 -17.06
C ARG A 118 -4.06 7.79 -17.22
N ASP A 119 -4.51 8.06 -18.43
CA ASP A 119 -5.48 9.14 -18.69
C ASP A 119 -6.80 8.84 -17.98
N SER A 120 -7.29 7.59 -18.10
CA SER A 120 -8.49 7.13 -17.39
C SER A 120 -8.35 7.23 -15.87
N LEU A 121 -7.18 6.93 -15.31
CA LEU A 121 -6.92 7.01 -13.88
C LEU A 121 -7.02 8.45 -13.37
N HIS A 122 -6.46 9.40 -14.12
CA HIS A 122 -6.56 10.82 -13.79
C HIS A 122 -8.00 11.32 -13.83
N ASP A 123 -8.79 10.88 -14.81
CA ASP A 123 -10.22 11.20 -14.86
C ASP A 123 -10.94 10.66 -13.62
N THR A 124 -10.71 9.39 -13.25
CA THR A 124 -11.26 8.81 -12.01
C THR A 124 -10.86 9.62 -10.77
N PHE A 125 -9.58 9.98 -10.64
CA PHE A 125 -9.12 10.76 -9.49
C PHE A 125 -9.79 12.13 -9.38
N ASN A 126 -10.05 12.77 -10.52
CA ASN A 126 -10.73 14.06 -10.56
C ASN A 126 -12.23 13.95 -10.29
N GLU A 127 -12.90 12.98 -10.92
CA GLU A 127 -14.34 12.75 -10.80
C GLU A 127 -14.71 12.33 -9.37
N GLU A 128 -13.97 11.39 -8.79
CA GLU A 128 -14.18 10.88 -7.44
C GLU A 128 -13.54 11.77 -6.35
N GLN A 129 -12.84 12.84 -6.77
CA GLN A 129 -12.15 13.77 -5.87
C GLN A 129 -11.18 13.06 -4.92
N ILE A 130 -10.43 12.09 -5.43
CA ILE A 130 -9.50 11.28 -4.66
C ILE A 130 -8.38 12.17 -4.14
N ARG A 131 -8.08 12.05 -2.83
CA ARG A 131 -6.89 12.68 -2.26
C ARG A 131 -5.68 11.78 -2.53
N TYR A 132 -4.79 12.23 -3.40
CA TYR A 132 -3.58 11.51 -3.76
C TYR A 132 -2.36 12.44 -3.88
N TYR A 133 -1.20 11.82 -3.92
CA TYR A 133 0.11 12.38 -4.14
C TYR A 133 0.75 11.64 -5.31
N GLU A 134 1.53 12.35 -6.11
CA GLU A 134 2.19 11.81 -7.29
C GLU A 134 3.71 11.98 -7.17
N THR A 135 4.42 10.90 -7.46
CA THR A 135 5.88 10.91 -7.65
C THR A 135 6.22 10.56 -9.11
N GLU A 136 7.51 10.49 -9.43
CA GLU A 136 7.96 10.01 -10.73
C GLU A 136 7.40 8.61 -11.05
N ASN A 137 7.40 7.71 -10.05
CA ASN A 137 7.09 6.30 -10.26
C ASN A 137 5.70 5.88 -9.76
N LEU A 138 5.10 6.60 -8.82
CA LEU A 138 3.92 6.15 -8.09
C LEU A 138 2.81 7.20 -8.03
N TYR A 139 1.57 6.72 -8.03
CA TYR A 139 0.46 7.41 -7.36
C TYR A 139 0.25 6.78 -5.99
N PHE A 140 0.17 7.60 -4.95
CA PHE A 140 -0.17 7.19 -3.59
C PHE A 140 -1.38 7.98 -3.11
N GLY A 141 -2.37 7.37 -2.47
CA GLY A 141 -3.51 8.14 -1.98
C GLY A 141 -4.39 7.40 -1.00
N PHE A 142 -5.53 8.05 -0.70
CA PHE A 142 -6.55 7.54 0.21
C PHE A 142 -7.72 6.99 -0.58
N GLY A 143 -8.15 5.78 -0.26
CA GLY A 143 -9.23 5.10 -0.96
C GLY A 143 -9.07 3.59 -0.95
N GLU A 144 -10.14 2.90 -1.35
CA GLU A 144 -10.06 1.48 -1.69
C GLU A 144 -9.77 1.36 -3.18
N VAL A 145 -8.69 0.65 -3.52
CA VAL A 145 -8.30 0.41 -4.90
C VAL A 145 -8.70 -1.00 -5.30
N ASP A 146 -9.33 -1.13 -6.45
CA ASP A 146 -9.44 -2.41 -7.14
C ASP A 146 -8.04 -2.78 -7.65
N LEU A 147 -7.46 -3.84 -7.10
CA LEU A 147 -6.07 -4.17 -7.34
C LEU A 147 -5.76 -4.47 -8.82
N PHE A 148 -6.74 -4.96 -9.59
CA PHE A 148 -6.50 -5.34 -10.97
C PHE A 148 -6.66 -4.17 -11.95
N SER A 149 -7.71 -3.37 -11.76
CA SER A 149 -8.02 -2.23 -12.64
C SER A 149 -7.34 -0.93 -12.20
N GLY A 150 -6.92 -0.82 -10.95
CA GLY A 150 -6.41 0.42 -10.36
C GLY A 150 -7.51 1.46 -10.10
N TYR A 151 -8.79 1.15 -10.32
CA TYR A 151 -9.89 2.05 -10.00
C TYR A 151 -9.96 2.30 -8.50
N VAL A 152 -10.17 3.55 -8.11
CA VAL A 152 -10.20 3.95 -6.70
C VAL A 152 -11.56 4.53 -6.35
N ASP A 153 -12.20 3.96 -5.33
CA ASP A 153 -13.44 4.49 -4.77
C ASP A 153 -13.16 5.72 -3.92
N LYS A 154 -14.09 6.70 -3.97
CA LYS A 154 -14.04 7.88 -3.12
C LYS A 154 -13.93 7.50 -1.64
N TYR A 155 -12.95 8.09 -0.97
CA TYR A 155 -12.76 7.92 0.46
C TYR A 155 -13.68 8.85 1.27
N GLU A 156 -14.13 8.37 2.43
CA GLU A 156 -15.03 9.12 3.31
C GLU A 156 -14.37 10.42 3.78
N GLU A 157 -15.00 11.57 3.52
CA GLU A 157 -14.45 12.89 3.86
C GLU A 157 -14.23 13.05 5.37
N GLU A 158 -15.10 12.48 6.20
CA GLU A 158 -14.95 12.45 7.65
C GLU A 158 -13.64 11.75 8.09
N LYS A 159 -13.31 10.62 7.45
CA LYS A 159 -12.05 9.89 7.72
C LYS A 159 -10.82 10.68 7.28
N LEU A 160 -10.91 11.43 6.18
CA LEU A 160 -9.84 12.35 5.75
C LEU A 160 -9.65 13.51 6.73
N LEU A 161 -10.73 14.06 7.27
CA LEU A 161 -10.66 15.13 8.29
C LEU A 161 -10.05 14.61 9.59
N ASP A 162 -10.35 13.37 9.99
CA ASP A 162 -9.73 12.74 11.16
C ASP A 162 -8.23 12.46 10.93
N PHE A 163 -7.85 12.06 9.71
CA PHE A 163 -6.44 12.00 9.32
C PHE A 163 -5.76 13.37 9.48
N ASP A 164 -6.35 14.45 8.96
CA ASP A 164 -5.78 15.80 9.02
C ASP A 164 -5.66 16.33 10.46
N ARG A 165 -6.60 15.97 11.34
CA ARG A 165 -6.54 16.28 12.77
C ARG A 165 -5.41 15.54 13.47
N LYS A 166 -5.19 14.27 13.13
CA LYS A 166 -4.13 13.44 13.71
C LYS A 166 -2.75 13.84 13.20
N TYR A 167 -2.64 14.18 11.93
CA TYR A 167 -1.39 14.52 11.25
C TYR A 167 -1.47 15.93 10.62
N PRO A 168 -1.57 16.99 11.45
CA PRO A 168 -1.78 18.34 10.96
C PRO A 168 -0.61 18.79 10.07
N GLY A 169 -0.94 19.23 8.86
CA GLY A 169 0.05 19.68 7.87
C GLY A 169 0.91 18.53 7.35
N PHE A 170 0.38 17.31 7.27
CA PHE A 170 1.07 16.17 6.67
C PHE A 170 1.58 16.53 5.27
N ILE A 171 2.88 16.27 5.06
CA ILE A 171 3.56 16.37 3.76
C ILE A 171 4.05 14.97 3.43
N TYR A 172 3.62 14.43 2.31
CA TYR A 172 4.02 13.12 1.83
C TYR A 172 5.58 13.02 1.75
N PRO A 173 6.19 11.93 2.28
CA PRO A 173 7.62 11.84 2.57
C PRO A 173 8.60 11.80 1.40
#